data_AF-A0A916E088-F1
#
_entry.id   AF-A0A916E088-F1
#
_cell.length_a   1.000
_cell.length_b   1.000
_cell.length_c   1.000
_cell.angle_alpha   90.00
_cell.angle_beta   90.00
_cell.angle_gamma   90.00
#
_symmetry.space_group_name_H-M   'P 1'
#
loop_
_entity.id
_entity.type
_entity.pdbx_description
1 polymer ?
#
loop_
_entity_poly.entity_id
_entity_poly.type
_entity_poly.pdbx_seq_one_letter_code
_entity_poly.pdbx_strand_id
1 'polypeptide(L)'
;MFGNIHQKFGYEFNDWLMSLHKKYGDMFEINLAGQRTIILCNTELIENMNITSTKTKYPIRFLVTEGFREYGINGTGIVNNVDLKSWKYNRQFFTQAMMTPSFNHQAVECTNKLWSEMESYWKNLGETHELDLIRWMHRFSNEMIFIISTGVKTNCVASYYYTLVPNNDLNEKEKEKIKESEDFIKSLEMLLRGAIYFFYFNRFMRHYVPFIRGKAISLLKNRDYLYEKIYKIIKERRTEIENTPLNQPLRHDMLTSFITANTPRDINVVRHGDTDADLLRPISDMEIFGNILDAMGGGTDTTANLFCFVAYYLGRYPEHFHLVV
;
A
#
# COMPACT_ATOMS: atom_id res chain seq x y z
N MET A 1 -11.02 22.24 -22.82
CA MET A 1 -11.82 23.26 -22.11
C MET A 1 -11.59 23.04 -20.61
N PHE A 2 -11.02 24.02 -19.89
CA PHE A 2 -10.55 23.86 -18.49
C PHE A 2 -11.67 23.77 -17.43
N GLY A 3 -12.93 23.62 -17.85
CA GLY A 3 -14.08 23.42 -16.98
C GLY A 3 -14.22 24.46 -15.86
N ASN A 4 -14.97 24.09 -14.82
CA ASN A 4 -15.12 24.89 -13.61
C ASN A 4 -14.01 24.62 -12.58
N ILE A 5 -12.78 24.31 -13.01
CA ILE A 5 -11.62 24.08 -12.13
C ILE A 5 -11.42 25.24 -11.14
N HIS A 6 -11.83 26.45 -11.53
CA HIS A 6 -11.77 27.62 -10.66
C HIS A 6 -12.56 27.48 -9.35
N GLN A 7 -13.58 26.61 -9.30
CA GLN A 7 -14.35 26.33 -8.08
C GLN A 7 -13.53 25.60 -7.00
N LYS A 8 -12.36 25.05 -7.35
CA LYS A 8 -11.42 24.44 -6.42
C LYS A 8 -10.39 25.44 -5.86
N PHE A 9 -10.23 26.63 -6.46
CA PHE A 9 -9.22 27.57 -5.97
C PHE A 9 -9.52 27.98 -4.53
N GLY A 10 -8.54 27.76 -3.64
CA GLY A 10 -8.65 28.07 -2.22
C GLY A 10 -9.30 26.99 -1.34
N TYR A 11 -9.70 25.84 -1.90
CA TYR A 11 -10.27 24.72 -1.15
C TYR A 11 -9.41 23.45 -1.25
N GLU A 12 -9.26 22.75 -0.12
CA GLU A 12 -8.87 21.33 -0.17
C GLU A 12 -9.97 20.50 -0.85
N PHE A 13 -9.62 19.33 -1.36
CA PHE A 13 -10.58 18.51 -2.13
C PHE A 13 -11.84 18.14 -1.33
N ASN A 14 -11.68 17.86 -0.03
CA ASN A 14 -12.79 17.53 0.86
C ASN A 14 -13.70 18.73 1.13
N ASP A 15 -13.12 19.91 1.39
CA ASP A 15 -13.90 21.13 1.62
C ASP A 15 -14.70 21.52 0.37
N TRP A 16 -14.09 21.34 -0.81
CA TRP A 16 -14.78 21.53 -2.08
C TRP A 16 -15.97 20.56 -2.21
N LEU A 17 -15.79 19.26 -1.94
CA LEU A 17 -16.91 18.30 -1.96
C LEU A 17 -18.00 18.64 -0.94
N MET A 18 -17.63 19.08 0.27
CA MET A 18 -18.58 19.55 1.28
C MET A 18 -19.36 20.78 0.82
N SER A 19 -18.71 21.72 0.14
CA SER A 19 -19.38 22.88 -0.44
C SER A 19 -20.39 22.49 -1.54
N LEU A 20 -20.06 21.47 -2.33
CA LEU A 20 -20.96 20.92 -3.35
C LEU A 20 -22.15 20.20 -2.70
N HIS A 21 -21.92 19.40 -1.66
CA HIS A 21 -22.99 18.77 -0.87
C HIS A 21 -23.95 19.82 -0.30
N LYS A 22 -23.42 20.88 0.33
CA LYS A 22 -24.25 21.99 0.85
C LYS A 22 -25.09 22.67 -0.23
N LYS A 23 -24.61 22.73 -1.46
CA LYS A 23 -25.26 23.42 -2.58
C LYS A 23 -26.24 22.55 -3.36
N TYR A 24 -25.88 21.29 -3.59
CA TYR A 24 -26.58 20.38 -4.50
C TYR A 24 -27.31 19.22 -3.79
N GLY A 25 -27.14 19.11 -2.47
CA GLY A 25 -27.76 18.07 -1.66
C GLY A 25 -27.04 16.73 -1.75
N ASP A 26 -27.73 15.68 -1.32
CA ASP A 26 -27.16 14.35 -1.04
C ASP A 26 -26.68 13.55 -2.25
N MET A 27 -27.00 14.01 -3.46
CA MET A 27 -26.57 13.39 -4.71
C MET A 27 -26.29 14.46 -5.75
N PHE A 28 -25.07 14.45 -6.30
CA PHE A 28 -24.67 15.36 -7.36
C PHE A 28 -23.67 14.73 -8.32
N GLU A 29 -23.51 15.33 -9.48
CA GLU A 29 -22.61 14.85 -10.52
C GLU A 29 -21.40 15.78 -10.67
N ILE A 30 -20.22 15.20 -10.80
CA ILE A 30 -19.00 15.90 -11.22
C ILE A 30 -18.50 15.29 -12.52
N ASN A 31 -18.07 16.15 -13.44
CA ASN A 31 -17.31 15.72 -14.62
C ASN A 31 -15.86 16.18 -14.47
N LEU A 32 -14.97 15.24 -14.16
CA LEU A 32 -13.57 15.50 -13.85
C LEU A 32 -12.68 14.63 -14.73
N ALA A 33 -11.68 15.23 -15.39
CA ALA A 33 -10.77 14.54 -16.29
C ALA A 33 -11.48 13.73 -17.41
N GLY A 34 -12.65 14.19 -17.86
CA GLY A 34 -13.46 13.50 -18.87
C GLY A 34 -14.24 12.29 -18.32
N GLN A 35 -14.27 12.12 -16.99
CA GLN A 35 -15.03 11.08 -16.32
C GLN A 35 -16.23 11.67 -15.59
N ARG A 36 -17.39 11.07 -15.85
CA ARG A 36 -18.61 11.34 -15.10
C ARG A 36 -18.56 10.55 -13.80
N THR A 37 -18.67 11.25 -12.67
CA THR A 37 -18.72 10.65 -11.33
C THR A 37 -19.96 11.15 -10.61
N ILE A 38 -20.76 10.21 -10.10
CA ILE A 38 -21.90 10.51 -9.24
C ILE A 38 -21.41 10.43 -7.80
N ILE A 39 -21.57 11.52 -7.05
CA ILE A 39 -21.22 11.63 -5.64
C ILE A 39 -22.48 11.41 -4.81
N LEU A 40 -22.39 10.53 -3.82
CA LEU A 40 -23.47 10.19 -2.90
C LEU A 40 -23.01 10.54 -1.48
N CYS A 41 -23.83 11.30 -0.76
CA CYS A 41 -23.52 11.79 0.59
C CYS A 41 -24.51 11.30 1.66
N ASN A 42 -25.43 10.42 1.30
CA ASN A 42 -26.46 9.88 2.19
C ASN A 42 -26.32 8.34 2.29
N THR A 43 -26.39 7.83 3.52
CA THR A 43 -26.23 6.40 3.83
C THR A 43 -27.29 5.53 3.16
N GLU A 44 -28.54 5.99 3.06
CA GLU A 44 -29.64 5.25 2.41
C GLU A 44 -29.35 4.99 0.92
N LEU A 45 -28.61 5.91 0.28
CA LEU A 45 -28.20 5.76 -1.13
C LEU A 45 -27.02 4.79 -1.31
N ILE A 46 -26.20 4.59 -0.27
CA ILE A 46 -24.93 3.85 -0.35
C ILE A 46 -25.05 2.44 0.24
N GLU A 47 -25.94 2.22 1.20
CA GLU A 47 -26.08 0.95 1.92
C GLU A 47 -26.28 -0.24 0.96
N ASN A 48 -27.17 -0.08 -0.03
CA ASN A 48 -27.45 -1.10 -1.03
C ASN A 48 -26.32 -1.29 -2.07
N MET A 49 -25.31 -0.41 -2.08
CA MET A 49 -24.13 -0.54 -2.94
C MET A 49 -23.04 -1.39 -2.28
N ASN A 50 -22.95 -1.36 -0.94
CA ASN A 50 -21.90 -2.00 -0.15
C ASN A 50 -22.33 -3.35 0.45
N ILE A 51 -23.05 -4.16 -0.33
CA ILE A 51 -23.50 -5.48 0.13
C ILE A 51 -22.36 -6.50 -0.03
N THR A 52 -22.08 -7.27 1.02
CA THR A 52 -21.12 -8.40 1.03
C THR A 52 -21.69 -9.63 0.28
N SER A 53 -22.13 -9.43 -0.95
CA SER A 53 -22.71 -10.48 -1.79
C SER A 53 -22.09 -10.44 -3.19
N THR A 54 -21.87 -11.62 -3.77
CA THR A 54 -21.56 -11.77 -5.20
C THR A 54 -22.69 -11.25 -6.11
N LYS A 55 -23.86 -10.95 -5.56
CA LYS A 55 -25.02 -10.34 -6.24
C LYS A 55 -25.02 -8.81 -6.22
N THR A 56 -23.98 -8.16 -5.69
CA THR A 56 -23.88 -6.69 -5.76
C THR A 56 -23.94 -6.20 -7.21
N LYS A 57 -24.65 -5.10 -7.44
CA LYS A 57 -24.66 -4.42 -8.75
C LYS A 57 -23.36 -3.64 -9.02
N TYR A 58 -22.50 -3.50 -8.01
CA TYR A 58 -21.27 -2.70 -8.05
C TYR A 58 -20.04 -3.53 -7.65
N PRO A 59 -19.70 -4.61 -8.40
CA PRO A 59 -18.57 -5.48 -8.06
C PRO A 59 -17.22 -4.82 -8.32
N ILE A 60 -17.18 -3.79 -9.19
CA ILE A 60 -15.97 -3.07 -9.58
C ILE A 60 -15.83 -1.82 -8.70
N ARG A 61 -14.73 -1.72 -7.95
CA ARG A 61 -14.48 -0.65 -6.98
C ARG A 61 -13.75 0.56 -7.55
N PHE A 62 -13.01 0.39 -8.64
CA PHE A 62 -12.22 1.44 -9.26
C PHE A 62 -12.37 1.43 -10.78
N LEU A 63 -12.40 2.62 -11.38
CA LEU A 63 -12.35 2.77 -12.82
C LEU A 63 -10.88 2.80 -13.28
N VAL A 64 -10.46 1.79 -14.04
CA VAL A 64 -9.12 1.78 -14.64
C VAL A 64 -9.07 2.76 -15.81
N THR A 65 -8.40 3.89 -15.58
CA THR A 65 -8.20 4.95 -16.57
C THR A 65 -7.09 4.60 -17.55
N GLU A 66 -7.02 5.28 -18.70
CA GLU A 66 -5.85 5.18 -19.60
C GLU A 66 -4.54 5.53 -18.86
N GLY A 67 -4.60 6.48 -17.92
CA GLY A 67 -3.45 6.83 -17.09
C GLY A 67 -2.99 5.70 -16.19
N PHE A 68 -3.90 4.96 -15.56
CA PHE A 68 -3.52 3.81 -14.73
C PHE A 68 -2.90 2.68 -15.56
N ARG A 69 -3.37 2.50 -16.80
CA ARG A 69 -2.76 1.55 -17.75
C ARG A 69 -1.36 1.96 -18.16
N GLU A 70 -1.17 3.22 -18.54
CA GLU A 70 0.16 3.78 -18.85
C GLU A 70 1.10 3.70 -17.65
N TYR A 71 0.57 3.96 -16.45
CA TYR A 71 1.31 3.88 -15.20
C TYR A 71 1.55 2.44 -14.74
N GLY A 72 0.91 1.43 -15.33
CA GLY A 72 1.18 0.02 -15.04
C GLY A 72 0.72 -0.43 -13.65
N ILE A 73 -0.34 0.18 -13.12
CA ILE A 73 -0.96 -0.19 -11.83
C ILE A 73 -2.31 -0.90 -12.01
N ASN A 74 -2.61 -1.38 -13.23
CA ASN A 74 -3.86 -2.06 -13.55
C ASN A 74 -3.66 -3.58 -13.73
N GLY A 75 -4.75 -4.33 -13.53
CA GLY A 75 -4.88 -5.70 -14.07
C GLY A 75 -4.41 -6.84 -13.15
N THR A 76 -3.66 -6.56 -12.08
CA THR A 76 -3.35 -7.53 -11.02
C THR A 76 -3.53 -6.93 -9.63
N GLY A 77 -3.37 -7.73 -8.59
CA GLY A 77 -3.67 -7.34 -7.22
C GLY A 77 -5.17 -7.33 -6.94
N ILE A 78 -5.55 -6.52 -5.95
CA ILE A 78 -6.90 -6.40 -5.37
C ILE A 78 -7.50 -5.02 -5.67
N VAL A 79 -6.73 -3.94 -5.54
CA VAL A 79 -7.25 -2.57 -5.53
C VAL A 79 -7.71 -2.12 -6.92
N ASN A 80 -6.86 -2.27 -7.93
CA ASN A 80 -7.09 -1.81 -9.30
C ASN A 80 -7.44 -2.95 -10.27
N ASN A 81 -7.84 -4.10 -9.75
CA ASN A 81 -8.20 -5.27 -10.53
C ASN A 81 -9.69 -5.29 -10.86
N VAL A 82 -10.01 -4.91 -12.10
CA VAL A 82 -11.39 -4.79 -12.60
C VAL A 82 -11.91 -6.06 -13.26
N ASP A 83 -11.02 -7.03 -13.53
CA ASP A 83 -11.43 -8.34 -14.01
C ASP A 83 -11.91 -9.16 -12.81
N LEU A 84 -13.21 -9.45 -12.75
CA LEU A 84 -13.81 -10.10 -11.59
C LEU A 84 -13.26 -11.51 -11.33
N LYS A 85 -12.86 -12.24 -12.38
CA LYS A 85 -12.31 -13.59 -12.24
C LYS A 85 -10.90 -13.52 -11.65
N SER A 86 -10.05 -12.66 -12.21
CA SER A 86 -8.71 -12.34 -11.70
C SER A 86 -8.77 -11.79 -10.27
N TRP A 87 -9.69 -10.88 -9.98
CA TRP A 87 -9.85 -10.30 -8.65
C TRP A 87 -10.25 -11.36 -7.62
N LYS A 88 -11.23 -12.24 -7.93
CA LYS A 88 -11.63 -13.33 -7.03
C LYS A 88 -10.46 -14.28 -6.75
N TYR A 89 -9.73 -14.66 -7.80
CA TYR A 89 -8.54 -15.51 -7.69
C TYR A 89 -7.50 -14.88 -6.76
N ASN A 90 -7.08 -13.64 -7.02
CA ASN A 90 -6.09 -12.94 -6.19
C ASN A 90 -6.60 -12.72 -4.75
N ARG A 91 -7.88 -12.34 -4.59
CA ARG A 91 -8.49 -12.08 -3.29
C ARG A 91 -8.53 -13.30 -2.39
N GLN A 92 -8.76 -14.49 -2.97
CA GLN A 92 -8.72 -15.74 -2.23
C GLN A 92 -7.35 -15.97 -1.61
N PHE A 93 -6.28 -15.99 -2.41
CA PHE A 93 -4.94 -16.24 -1.88
C PHE A 93 -4.49 -15.15 -0.93
N PHE A 94 -4.79 -13.88 -1.24
CA PHE A 94 -4.48 -12.75 -0.35
C PHE A 94 -5.13 -12.92 1.02
N THR A 95 -6.43 -13.26 1.05
CA THR A 95 -7.17 -13.50 2.30
C THR A 95 -6.64 -14.74 3.02
N GLN A 96 -6.37 -15.83 2.29
CA GLN A 96 -5.83 -17.06 2.85
C GLN A 96 -4.49 -16.82 3.55
N ALA A 97 -3.57 -16.09 2.93
CA ALA A 97 -2.28 -15.75 3.53
C ALA A 97 -2.45 -14.94 4.83
N MET A 98 -3.33 -13.92 4.82
CA MET A 98 -3.62 -13.10 6.01
C MET A 98 -4.29 -13.89 7.14
N MET A 99 -5.15 -14.85 6.80
CA MET A 99 -5.91 -15.63 7.79
C MET A 99 -5.09 -16.77 8.40
N THR A 100 -3.85 -17.00 7.95
CA THR A 100 -3.00 -18.01 8.58
C THR A 100 -2.64 -17.60 10.02
N PRO A 101 -2.72 -18.51 11.02
CA PRO A 101 -2.36 -18.18 12.40
C PRO A 101 -0.92 -17.65 12.53
N SER A 102 0.00 -18.17 11.71
CA SER A 102 1.38 -17.70 11.63
C SER A 102 1.49 -16.23 11.23
N PHE A 103 0.64 -15.75 10.33
CA PHE A 103 0.61 -14.34 9.93
C PHE A 103 0.28 -13.45 11.13
N ASN A 104 -0.78 -13.77 11.88
CA ASN A 104 -1.17 -12.97 13.06
C ASN A 104 -0.10 -13.00 14.15
N HIS A 105 0.49 -14.16 14.44
CA HIS A 105 1.56 -14.26 15.43
C HIS A 105 2.78 -13.43 15.01
N GLN A 106 3.22 -13.56 13.74
CA GLN A 106 4.34 -12.77 13.23
C GLN A 106 4.03 -11.28 13.21
N ALA A 107 2.80 -10.88 12.91
CA ALA A 107 2.40 -9.49 12.93
C ALA A 107 2.56 -8.88 14.33
N VAL A 108 2.06 -9.55 15.37
CA VAL A 108 2.19 -9.10 16.76
C VAL A 108 3.66 -9.07 17.20
N GLU A 109 4.41 -10.15 16.93
CA GLU A 109 5.81 -10.24 17.31
C GLU A 109 6.68 -9.18 16.60
N CYS A 110 6.48 -9.00 15.30
CA CYS A 110 7.16 -7.99 14.49
C CYS A 110 6.85 -6.58 15.00
N THR A 111 5.58 -6.27 15.26
CA THR A 111 5.14 -4.98 15.77
C THR A 111 5.84 -4.64 17.09
N ASN A 112 5.85 -5.57 18.05
CA ASN A 112 6.47 -5.34 19.35
C ASN A 112 7.99 -5.12 19.25
N LYS A 113 8.68 -5.92 18.41
CA LYS A 113 10.13 -5.78 18.21
C LYS A 113 10.47 -4.45 17.53
N LEU A 114 9.77 -4.10 16.46
CA LEU A 114 9.99 -2.84 15.75
C LEU A 114 9.64 -1.64 16.60
N TRP A 115 8.60 -1.72 17.43
CA TRP A 115 8.22 -0.63 18.33
C TRP A 115 9.31 -0.41 19.39
N SER A 116 9.81 -1.48 19.99
CA SER A 116 10.91 -1.41 20.97
C SER A 116 12.18 -0.82 20.35
N GLU A 117 12.50 -1.19 19.11
CA GLU A 117 13.61 -0.61 18.35
C GLU A 117 13.40 0.89 18.11
N MET A 118 12.21 1.29 17.62
CA MET A 118 11.87 2.70 17.39
C MET A 118 11.92 3.53 18.68
N GLU A 119 11.40 3.00 19.78
CA GLU A 119 11.43 3.65 21.09
C GLU A 119 12.88 3.85 21.58
N SER A 120 13.78 2.89 21.31
CA SER A 120 15.19 3.04 21.64
C SER A 120 15.84 4.20 20.88
N TYR A 121 15.45 4.42 19.62
CA TYR A 121 15.91 5.57 18.85
C TYR A 121 15.35 6.89 19.38
N TRP A 122 14.07 6.93 19.76
CA TRP A 122 13.48 8.12 20.39
C TRP A 122 14.18 8.48 21.70
N LYS A 123 14.50 7.48 22.54
CA LYS A 123 15.30 7.70 23.76
C LYS A 123 16.66 8.32 23.47
N ASN A 124 17.33 7.87 22.41
CA ASN A 124 18.63 8.42 22.00
C ASN A 124 18.54 9.85 21.44
N LEU A 125 17.40 10.26 20.87
CA LEU A 125 17.17 11.64 20.43
C LEU A 125 16.94 12.60 21.60
N GLY A 126 16.51 12.07 22.75
CA GLY A 126 16.23 12.82 23.96
C GLY A 126 14.76 13.26 24.08
N GLU A 127 14.30 13.43 25.32
CA GLU A 127 12.88 13.71 25.64
C GLU A 127 12.36 15.04 25.08
N THR A 128 13.25 16.00 24.83
CA THR A 128 12.88 17.33 24.30
C THR A 128 12.90 17.39 22.78
N HIS A 129 13.27 16.30 22.09
CA HIS A 129 13.32 16.28 20.64
C HIS A 129 11.91 16.22 20.05
N GLU A 130 11.56 17.18 19.20
CA GLU A 130 10.29 17.17 18.49
C GLU A 130 10.31 16.12 17.37
N LEU A 131 9.39 15.16 17.43
CA LEU A 131 9.32 14.06 16.47
C LEU A 131 8.37 14.41 15.32
N ASP A 132 8.87 14.29 14.07
CA ASP A 132 8.01 14.23 12.89
C ASP A 132 7.32 12.85 12.86
N LEU A 133 6.19 12.76 13.57
CA LEU A 133 5.50 11.49 13.81
C LEU A 133 5.04 10.82 12.50
N ILE A 134 4.61 11.59 11.51
CA ILE A 134 4.17 11.02 10.23
C ILE A 134 5.33 10.32 9.52
N ARG A 135 6.55 10.87 9.56
CA ARG A 135 7.72 10.20 9.02
C ARG A 135 8.03 8.92 9.79
N TRP A 136 8.03 8.95 11.12
CA TRP A 136 8.27 7.76 11.95
C TRP A 136 7.25 6.65 11.68
N MET A 137 5.96 6.99 11.71
CA MET A 137 4.89 6.03 11.50
C MET A 137 4.88 5.46 10.09
N HIS A 138 5.27 6.24 9.07
CA HIS A 138 5.49 5.73 7.71
C HIS A 138 6.59 4.67 7.68
N ARG A 139 7.76 4.91 8.29
CA ARG A 139 8.85 3.93 8.32
C ARG A 139 8.47 2.68 9.11
N PHE A 140 7.87 2.87 10.27
CA PHE A 140 7.40 1.79 11.13
C PHE A 140 6.38 0.89 10.42
N SER A 141 5.33 1.49 9.85
CA SER A 141 4.27 0.76 9.17
C SER A 141 4.78 0.07 7.91
N ASN A 142 5.65 0.73 7.15
CA ASN A 142 6.28 0.16 5.97
C ASN A 142 7.13 -1.06 6.31
N GLU A 143 8.02 -0.95 7.29
CA GLU A 143 8.91 -2.05 7.67
C GLU A 143 8.12 -3.24 8.25
N MET A 144 7.11 -2.96 9.07
CA MET A 144 6.19 -3.97 9.58
C MET A 144 5.54 -4.75 8.43
N ILE A 145 4.88 -4.07 7.49
CA ILE A 145 4.22 -4.76 6.38
C ILE A 145 5.23 -5.45 5.46
N PHE A 146 6.44 -4.91 5.29
CA PHE A 146 7.49 -5.52 4.49
C PHE A 146 7.95 -6.86 5.08
N ILE A 147 8.19 -6.90 6.39
CA ILE A 147 8.56 -8.13 7.10
C ILE A 147 7.43 -9.15 7.02
N ILE A 148 6.19 -8.76 7.28
CA ILE A 148 5.07 -9.70 7.30
C ILE A 148 4.76 -10.21 5.88
N SER A 149 4.90 -9.36 4.85
CA SER A 149 4.58 -9.71 3.47
C SER A 149 5.70 -10.46 2.75
N THR A 150 6.96 -10.14 3.02
CA THR A 150 8.12 -10.67 2.28
C THR A 150 9.15 -11.38 3.15
N GLY A 151 9.03 -11.30 4.47
CA GLY A 151 9.99 -11.79 5.46
C GLY A 151 11.36 -11.11 5.44
N VAL A 152 11.50 -9.99 4.73
CA VAL A 152 12.73 -9.20 4.64
C VAL A 152 12.67 -8.03 5.63
N LYS A 153 13.77 -7.75 6.34
CA LYS A 153 13.91 -6.56 7.19
C LYS A 153 14.65 -5.46 6.41
N THR A 154 13.96 -4.35 6.16
CA THR A 154 14.48 -3.20 5.40
C THR A 154 15.23 -2.18 6.24
N ASN A 155 15.11 -2.23 7.58
CA ASN A 155 15.71 -1.26 8.51
C ASN A 155 15.27 0.19 8.23
N CYS A 156 14.02 0.39 7.82
CA CYS A 156 13.46 1.71 7.53
C CYS A 156 13.49 2.62 8.75
N VAL A 157 13.10 2.10 9.92
CA VAL A 157 13.06 2.86 11.18
C VAL A 157 14.46 3.35 11.55
N ALA A 158 15.44 2.43 11.54
CA ALA A 158 16.84 2.75 11.77
C ALA A 158 17.38 3.75 10.73
N SER A 159 17.03 3.56 9.46
CA SER A 159 17.48 4.43 8.38
C SER A 159 17.04 5.87 8.60
N TYR A 160 15.79 6.08 8.99
CA TYR A 160 15.29 7.42 9.31
C TYR A 160 15.97 8.01 10.54
N TYR A 161 16.17 7.25 11.60
CA TYR A 161 16.95 7.68 12.77
C TYR A 161 18.32 8.24 12.35
N TYR A 162 19.08 7.50 11.56
CA TYR A 162 20.41 7.93 11.13
C TYR A 162 20.41 9.15 10.20
N THR A 163 19.29 9.48 9.55
CA THR A 163 19.17 10.78 8.86
C THR A 163 19.07 11.96 9.83
N LEU A 164 18.65 11.74 11.07
CA LEU A 164 18.53 12.75 12.12
C LEU A 164 19.84 12.91 12.93
N VAL A 165 20.69 11.89 12.93
CA VAL A 165 22.00 11.91 13.60
C VAL A 165 23.14 11.73 12.58
N PRO A 166 23.46 12.75 11.76
CA PRO A 166 24.41 12.62 10.66
C PRO A 166 25.86 12.37 11.11
N ASN A 167 26.22 12.78 12.33
CA ASN A 167 27.51 12.50 12.95
C ASN A 167 27.44 11.16 13.70
N ASN A 168 27.33 10.06 12.94
CA ASN A 168 27.29 8.70 13.46
C ASN A 168 28.53 7.90 13.07
N ASP A 169 28.80 6.82 13.80
CA ASP A 169 29.98 5.94 13.60
C ASP A 169 29.74 4.88 12.52
N LEU A 170 28.77 5.09 11.62
CA LEU A 170 28.45 4.10 10.60
C LEU A 170 29.55 3.98 9.56
N ASN A 171 29.84 2.75 9.17
CA ASN A 171 30.70 2.48 8.03
C ASN A 171 29.99 2.71 6.69
N GLU A 172 30.74 2.78 5.60
CA GLU A 172 30.19 3.07 4.26
C GLU A 172 29.14 2.06 3.79
N LYS A 173 29.28 0.78 4.17
CA LYS A 173 28.30 -0.27 3.82
C LYS A 173 26.99 -0.08 4.57
N GLU A 174 27.02 0.39 5.81
CA GLU A 174 25.83 0.71 6.59
C GLU A 174 25.13 1.94 6.03
N LYS A 175 25.90 2.98 5.66
CA LYS A 175 25.34 4.17 4.99
C LYS A 175 24.67 3.83 3.67
N GLU A 176 25.25 2.93 2.88
CA GLU A 176 24.64 2.47 1.63
C GLU A 176 23.32 1.74 1.86
N LYS A 177 23.25 0.85 2.86
CA LYS A 177 22.00 0.16 3.24
C LYS A 177 20.91 1.14 3.68
N ILE A 178 21.28 2.14 4.48
CA ILE A 178 20.36 3.18 4.95
C ILE A 178 19.80 3.97 3.77
N LYS A 179 20.68 4.34 2.84
CA LYS A 179 20.27 5.05 1.63
C LYS A 179 19.34 4.20 0.78
N GLU A 180 19.65 2.92 0.57
CA GLU A 180 18.80 2.01 -0.20
C GLU A 180 17.41 1.86 0.42
N SER A 181 17.32 1.75 1.75
CA SER A 181 16.06 1.66 2.48
C SER A 181 15.21 2.93 2.34
N GLU A 182 15.82 4.11 2.51
CA GLU A 182 15.13 5.40 2.32
C GLU A 182 14.71 5.63 0.87
N ASP A 183 15.54 5.25 -0.10
CA ASP A 183 15.21 5.35 -1.52
C ASP A 183 14.03 4.43 -1.87
N PHE A 184 13.94 3.24 -1.28
CA PHE A 184 12.83 2.33 -1.46
C PHE A 184 11.50 2.92 -0.95
N ILE A 185 11.45 3.43 0.29
CA ILE A 185 10.22 4.03 0.86
C ILE A 185 9.78 5.24 0.04
N LYS A 186 10.72 6.14 -0.27
CA LYS A 186 10.42 7.31 -1.12
C LYS A 186 9.87 6.88 -2.47
N SER A 187 10.39 5.78 -3.02
CA SER A 187 9.91 5.25 -4.27
C SER A 187 8.48 4.73 -4.19
N LEU A 188 8.12 4.05 -3.09
CA LEU A 188 6.74 3.63 -2.83
C LEU A 188 5.79 4.83 -2.68
N GLU A 189 6.16 5.84 -1.90
CA GLU A 189 5.38 7.08 -1.75
C GLU A 189 5.21 7.81 -3.09
N MET A 190 6.27 7.85 -3.90
CA MET A 190 6.23 8.42 -5.24
C MET A 190 5.33 7.62 -6.20
N LEU A 191 5.24 6.30 -6.04
CA LEU A 191 4.30 5.47 -6.81
C LEU A 191 2.85 5.86 -6.50
N LEU A 192 2.49 5.93 -5.21
CA LEU A 192 1.13 6.25 -4.77
C LEU A 192 0.73 7.67 -5.22
N ARG A 193 1.61 8.66 -5.07
CA ARG A 193 1.40 10.01 -5.59
C ARG A 193 1.35 10.05 -7.12
N GLY A 194 2.14 9.20 -7.78
CA GLY A 194 2.15 9.05 -9.23
C GLY A 194 0.83 8.56 -9.78
N ALA A 195 0.15 7.64 -9.08
CA ALA A 195 -1.19 7.19 -9.47
C ALA A 195 -2.16 8.38 -9.59
N ILE A 196 -2.21 9.26 -8.58
CA ILE A 196 -3.04 10.48 -8.61
C ILE A 196 -2.69 11.35 -9.82
N TYR A 197 -1.39 11.53 -10.10
CA TYR A 197 -0.93 12.32 -11.24
C TYR A 197 -1.43 11.77 -12.58
N PHE A 198 -1.34 10.45 -12.77
CA PHE A 198 -1.80 9.77 -13.98
C PHE A 198 -3.33 9.70 -14.07
N PHE A 199 -4.04 9.78 -12.95
CA PHE A 199 -5.50 9.94 -12.94
C PHE A 199 -5.93 11.32 -13.49
N TYR A 200 -5.32 12.40 -13.00
CA TYR A 200 -5.77 13.76 -13.31
C TYR A 200 -5.37 14.25 -14.71
N PHE A 201 -4.14 14.00 -15.14
CA PHE A 201 -3.64 14.52 -16.41
C PHE A 201 -3.91 13.54 -17.52
N ASN A 202 -4.62 13.94 -18.59
CA ASN A 202 -4.87 13.04 -19.73
C ASN A 202 -3.59 12.70 -20.52
N ARG A 203 -3.70 11.74 -21.45
CA ARG A 203 -2.58 11.27 -22.28
C ARG A 203 -1.85 12.40 -22.99
N PHE A 204 -2.57 13.34 -23.60
CA PHE A 204 -1.96 14.46 -24.32
C PHE A 204 -1.08 15.29 -23.40
N MET A 205 -1.58 15.65 -22.22
CA MET A 205 -0.82 16.45 -21.25
C MET A 205 0.44 15.71 -20.79
N ARG A 206 0.33 14.41 -20.47
CA ARG A 206 1.48 13.58 -20.04
C ARG A 206 2.54 13.39 -21.12
N HIS A 207 2.20 13.44 -22.40
CA HIS A 207 3.15 13.20 -23.49
C HIS A 207 3.69 14.46 -24.15
N TYR A 208 2.97 15.59 -24.09
CA TYR A 208 3.28 16.76 -24.90
C TYR A 208 3.47 18.06 -24.11
N VAL A 209 2.86 18.22 -22.93
CA VAL A 209 3.05 19.45 -22.14
C VAL A 209 4.38 19.34 -21.37
N PRO A 210 5.40 20.21 -21.61
CA PRO A 210 6.78 19.97 -21.17
C PRO A 210 6.96 19.65 -19.68
N PHE A 211 6.42 20.48 -18.79
CA PHE A 211 6.53 20.27 -17.34
C PHE A 211 5.77 19.01 -16.90
N ILE A 212 4.60 18.75 -17.49
CA ILE A 212 3.78 17.61 -17.12
C ILE A 212 4.42 16.30 -17.57
N ARG A 213 4.95 16.31 -18.79
CA ARG A 213 5.72 15.22 -19.39
C ARG A 213 6.98 14.92 -18.61
N GLY A 214 7.75 15.95 -18.23
CA GLY A 214 8.95 15.77 -17.42
C GLY A 214 8.65 15.04 -16.11
N LYS A 215 7.58 15.44 -15.42
CA LYS A 215 7.13 14.76 -14.20
C LYS A 215 6.61 13.34 -14.46
N ALA A 216 5.82 13.12 -15.52
CA ALA A 216 5.33 11.79 -15.89
C ALA A 216 6.48 10.81 -16.17
N ILE A 217 7.50 11.24 -16.92
CA ILE A 217 8.71 10.43 -17.18
C ILE A 217 9.44 10.09 -15.88
N SER A 218 9.60 11.07 -14.98
CA SER A 218 10.23 10.83 -13.67
C SER A 218 9.45 9.82 -12.83
N LEU A 219 8.11 9.89 -12.82
CA LEU A 219 7.25 8.96 -12.11
C LEU A 219 7.30 7.54 -12.69
N LEU A 220 7.41 7.40 -14.03
CA LEU A 220 7.58 6.10 -14.69
C LEU A 220 8.93 5.48 -14.36
N LYS A 221 10.02 6.27 -14.37
CA LYS A 221 11.35 5.79 -13.95
C LYS A 221 11.36 5.30 -12.50
N ASN A 222 10.69 6.04 -11.61
CA ASN A 222 10.54 5.64 -10.21
C ASN A 222 9.77 4.33 -10.07
N ARG A 223 8.67 4.17 -10.81
CA ARG A 223 7.90 2.93 -10.84
C ARG A 223 8.79 1.77 -11.29
N ASP A 224 9.52 1.92 -12.39
CA ASP A 224 10.35 0.85 -12.94
C ASP A 224 11.41 0.40 -11.93
N TYR A 225 12.06 1.34 -11.24
CA TYR A 225 12.97 1.05 -10.13
C TYR A 225 12.29 0.23 -9.01
N LEU A 226 11.13 0.67 -8.53
CA LEU A 226 10.40 -0.04 -7.46
C LEU A 226 9.99 -1.44 -7.89
N TYR A 227 9.50 -1.58 -9.12
CA TYR A 227 9.03 -2.84 -9.67
C TYR A 227 10.20 -3.83 -9.77
N GLU A 228 11.35 -3.38 -10.28
CA GLU A 228 12.56 -4.20 -10.34
C GLU A 228 12.99 -4.69 -8.94
N LYS A 229 12.94 -3.83 -7.92
CA LYS A 229 13.26 -4.19 -6.54
C LYS A 229 12.31 -5.26 -5.99
N ILE A 230 11.01 -5.12 -6.20
CA ILE A 230 10.02 -6.11 -5.73
C ILE A 230 10.18 -7.44 -6.49
N TYR A 231 10.36 -7.41 -7.82
CA TYR A 231 10.61 -8.64 -8.59
C TYR A 231 11.90 -9.35 -8.16
N LYS A 232 12.94 -8.59 -7.81
CA LYS A 232 14.18 -9.16 -7.25
C LYS A 232 13.90 -9.93 -5.96
N ILE A 233 13.11 -9.37 -5.04
CA ILE A 233 12.72 -10.04 -3.78
C ILE A 233 11.92 -11.32 -4.07
N ILE A 234 10.97 -11.27 -5.00
CA ILE A 234 10.19 -12.45 -5.41
C ILE A 234 11.12 -13.54 -5.94
N LYS A 235 12.06 -13.17 -6.81
CA LYS A 235 13.02 -14.11 -7.42
C LYS A 235 13.94 -14.73 -6.38
N GLU A 236 14.53 -13.91 -5.51
CA GLU A 236 15.40 -14.38 -4.42
C GLU A 236 14.66 -15.37 -3.52
N ARG A 237 13.40 -15.07 -3.17
CA ARG A 237 12.59 -15.96 -2.34
C ARG A 237 12.25 -17.28 -3.04
N ARG A 238 11.93 -17.26 -4.34
CA ARG A 238 11.73 -18.49 -5.12
C ARG A 238 12.98 -19.37 -5.10
N THR A 239 14.15 -18.80 -5.36
CA THR A 239 15.43 -19.52 -5.31
C THR A 239 15.72 -20.09 -3.92
N GLU A 240 15.40 -19.36 -2.85
CA GLU A 240 15.53 -19.88 -1.48
C GLU A 240 14.63 -21.10 -1.24
N ILE A 241 13.38 -21.05 -1.69
CA ILE A 241 12.40 -22.15 -1.56
C ILE A 241 12.86 -23.40 -2.33
N GLU A 242 13.39 -23.22 -3.54
CA GLU A 242 13.93 -24.29 -4.40
C GLU A 242 15.16 -24.96 -3.77
N ASN A 243 16.03 -24.16 -3.15
CA ASN A 243 17.24 -24.66 -2.48
C ASN A 243 16.98 -25.24 -1.09
N THR A 244 15.79 -25.02 -0.51
CA THR A 244 15.44 -25.55 0.81
C THR A 244 15.06 -27.03 0.69
N PRO A 245 15.73 -27.95 1.41
CA PRO A 245 15.39 -29.38 1.41
C PRO A 245 13.93 -29.67 1.77
N LEU A 246 13.39 -30.80 1.27
CA LEU A 246 11.98 -31.17 1.50
C LEU A 246 11.63 -31.42 2.96
N ASN A 247 12.60 -31.83 3.78
CA ASN A 247 12.43 -32.08 5.21
C ASN A 247 12.57 -30.82 6.07
N GLN A 248 12.91 -29.66 5.49
CA GLN A 248 13.03 -28.40 6.20
C GLN A 248 11.79 -27.52 5.99
N PRO A 249 11.32 -26.83 7.04
CA PRO A 249 10.17 -25.95 6.94
C PRO A 249 10.52 -24.70 6.13
N LEU A 250 9.55 -24.20 5.37
CA LEU A 250 9.62 -22.89 4.74
C LEU A 250 9.14 -21.80 5.71
N ARG A 251 9.65 -20.58 5.55
CA ARG A 251 9.18 -19.40 6.29
C ARG A 251 7.69 -19.15 6.01
N HIS A 252 6.94 -18.84 7.06
CA HIS A 252 5.49 -18.62 6.98
C HIS A 252 5.14 -17.15 6.75
N ASP A 253 5.55 -16.57 5.62
CA ASP A 253 5.21 -15.21 5.19
C ASP A 253 4.27 -15.23 3.97
N MET A 254 3.62 -14.09 3.69
CA MET A 254 2.65 -13.97 2.58
C MET A 254 3.27 -14.30 1.21
N LEU A 255 4.49 -13.84 0.94
CA LEU A 255 5.19 -14.11 -0.32
C LEU A 255 5.44 -15.61 -0.51
N THR A 256 5.80 -16.33 0.56
CA THR A 256 5.96 -17.78 0.53
C THR A 256 4.62 -18.46 0.29
N SER A 257 3.55 -18.05 0.99
CA SER A 257 2.19 -18.54 0.73
C SER A 257 1.82 -18.39 -0.74
N PHE A 258 2.15 -17.26 -1.37
CA PHE A 258 1.86 -17.03 -2.79
C PHE A 258 2.73 -17.85 -3.74
N ILE A 259 4.03 -17.94 -3.49
CA ILE A 259 4.97 -18.70 -4.33
C ILE A 259 4.62 -20.18 -4.34
N THR A 260 4.23 -20.72 -3.18
CA THR A 260 3.97 -22.15 -3.01
C THR A 260 2.52 -22.55 -3.26
N ALA A 261 1.61 -21.58 -3.41
CA ALA A 261 0.19 -21.83 -3.60
C ALA A 261 -0.07 -22.80 -4.75
N ASN A 262 -0.85 -23.85 -4.48
CA ASN A 262 -1.17 -24.91 -5.42
C ASN A 262 0.05 -25.65 -6.02
N THR A 263 1.15 -25.70 -5.28
CA THR A 263 2.32 -26.52 -5.61
C THR A 263 2.49 -27.65 -4.58
N PRO A 264 3.34 -28.66 -4.83
CA PRO A 264 3.70 -29.66 -3.82
C PRO A 264 4.33 -29.07 -2.55
N ARG A 265 4.77 -27.81 -2.59
CA ARG A 265 5.39 -27.08 -1.47
C ARG A 265 4.41 -26.15 -0.75
N ASP A 266 3.11 -26.19 -1.08
CA ASP A 266 2.09 -25.29 -0.49
C ASP A 266 2.09 -25.36 1.04
N ILE A 267 2.36 -24.23 1.68
CA ILE A 267 2.41 -24.12 3.13
C ILE A 267 1.03 -23.97 3.77
N ASN A 268 -0.03 -23.79 2.98
CA ASN A 268 -1.38 -23.64 3.49
C ASN A 268 -2.14 -24.97 3.46
N VAL A 269 -2.74 -25.33 4.60
CA VAL A 269 -3.45 -26.61 4.77
C VAL A 269 -4.83 -26.62 4.09
N VAL A 270 -5.48 -25.46 3.99
CA VAL A 270 -6.85 -25.36 3.46
C VAL A 270 -6.83 -25.00 1.98
N ARG A 271 -7.22 -25.96 1.12
CA ARG A 271 -7.49 -25.72 -0.29
C ARG A 271 -8.94 -25.26 -0.43
N HIS A 272 -9.18 -23.96 -0.61
CA HIS A 272 -10.52 -23.45 -0.93
C HIS A 272 -10.93 -23.69 -2.40
N GLY A 273 -10.39 -24.74 -3.04
CA GLY A 273 -10.45 -24.96 -4.49
C GLY A 273 -11.39 -26.07 -4.95
N ASP A 274 -12.11 -26.75 -4.05
CA ASP A 274 -12.90 -27.94 -4.40
C ASP A 274 -14.10 -27.65 -5.34
N THR A 275 -14.36 -26.39 -5.69
CA THR A 275 -15.51 -25.98 -6.52
C THR A 275 -15.16 -25.26 -7.83
N ASP A 276 -13.91 -24.82 -8.06
CA ASP A 276 -13.53 -24.11 -9.29
C ASP A 276 -12.11 -24.47 -9.73
N ALA A 277 -12.01 -25.16 -10.88
CA ALA A 277 -10.74 -25.65 -11.44
C ALA A 277 -9.76 -24.51 -11.76
N ASP A 278 -10.25 -23.30 -12.04
CA ASP A 278 -9.40 -22.14 -12.31
C ASP A 278 -8.66 -21.65 -11.05
N LEU A 279 -9.09 -22.05 -9.85
CA LEU A 279 -8.46 -21.74 -8.57
C LEU A 279 -7.35 -22.74 -8.19
N LEU A 280 -7.13 -23.79 -8.98
CA LEU A 280 -6.16 -24.86 -8.69
C LEU A 280 -4.80 -24.65 -9.34
N ARG A 281 -4.64 -23.63 -10.21
CA ARG A 281 -3.34 -23.32 -10.82
C ARG A 281 -2.40 -22.60 -9.84
N PRO A 282 -1.08 -22.65 -10.04
CA PRO A 282 -0.15 -21.78 -9.32
C PRO A 282 -0.37 -20.29 -9.64
N ILE A 283 0.01 -19.43 -8.70
CA ILE A 283 -0.02 -17.97 -8.86
C ILE A 283 1.16 -17.52 -9.74
N SER A 284 0.89 -16.66 -10.71
CA SER A 284 1.93 -16.11 -11.61
C SER A 284 2.74 -15.00 -10.94
N ASP A 285 3.97 -14.76 -11.39
CA ASP A 285 4.83 -13.70 -10.82
C ASP A 285 4.18 -12.31 -10.86
N MET A 286 3.42 -12.01 -11.91
CA MET A 286 2.71 -10.73 -12.04
C MET A 286 1.59 -10.57 -11.01
N GLU A 287 0.92 -11.68 -10.65
CA GLU A 287 -0.11 -11.72 -9.60
C GLU A 287 0.50 -11.63 -8.21
N ILE A 288 1.60 -12.35 -7.96
CA ILE A 288 2.38 -12.23 -6.71
C ILE A 288 2.83 -10.79 -6.54
N PHE A 289 3.44 -10.21 -7.56
CA PHE A 289 3.86 -8.83 -7.59
C PHE A 289 2.72 -7.87 -7.24
N GLY A 290 1.58 -7.99 -7.94
CA GLY A 290 0.42 -7.11 -7.70
C GLY A 290 -0.14 -7.22 -6.29
N ASN A 291 -0.23 -8.43 -5.74
CA ASN A 291 -0.70 -8.65 -4.37
C ASN A 291 0.28 -8.09 -3.33
N ILE A 292 1.59 -8.31 -3.51
CA ILE A 292 2.61 -7.77 -2.60
C ILE A 292 2.64 -6.24 -2.65
N LEU A 293 2.54 -5.64 -3.84
CA LEU A 293 2.48 -4.19 -4.00
C LEU A 293 1.25 -3.59 -3.28
N ASP A 294 0.08 -4.21 -3.43
CA ASP A 294 -1.14 -3.79 -2.74
C ASP A 294 -1.04 -3.94 -1.22
N ALA A 295 -0.40 -5.01 -0.73
CA ALA A 295 -0.12 -5.18 0.69
C ALA A 295 0.78 -4.05 1.20
N MET A 296 1.89 -3.75 0.51
CA MET A 296 2.83 -2.68 0.89
C MET A 296 2.16 -1.31 0.91
N GLY A 297 1.44 -0.96 -0.16
CA GLY A 297 0.75 0.34 -0.26
C GLY A 297 -0.35 0.49 0.80
N GLY A 298 -1.19 -0.55 0.95
CA GLY A 298 -2.27 -0.54 1.94
C GLY A 298 -1.76 -0.52 3.37
N GLY A 299 -0.77 -1.35 3.70
CA GLY A 299 -0.25 -1.49 5.07
C GLY A 299 0.67 -0.36 5.53
N THR A 300 1.24 0.42 4.61
CA THR A 300 2.09 1.58 4.96
C THR A 300 1.25 2.81 5.28
N ASP A 301 0.59 3.40 4.27
CA ASP A 301 -0.01 4.73 4.39
C ASP A 301 -1.22 4.73 5.34
N THR A 302 -2.08 3.71 5.27
CA THR A 302 -3.32 3.71 6.07
C THR A 302 -3.02 3.56 7.57
N THR A 303 -2.12 2.64 7.91
CA THR A 303 -1.68 2.38 9.28
C THR A 303 -0.95 3.59 9.86
N ALA A 304 -0.04 4.19 9.10
CA ALA A 304 0.73 5.32 9.58
C ALA A 304 -0.17 6.54 9.87
N ASN A 305 -1.12 6.82 8.98
CA ASN A 305 -2.11 7.87 9.20
C ASN A 305 -2.99 7.58 10.42
N LEU A 306 -3.42 6.33 10.64
CA LEU A 306 -4.19 5.95 11.82
C LEU A 306 -3.44 6.27 13.12
N PHE A 307 -2.17 5.87 13.22
CA PHE A 307 -1.34 6.20 14.39
C PHE A 307 -1.20 7.71 14.61
N CYS A 308 -1.02 8.48 13.52
CA CYS A 308 -0.95 9.93 13.60
C CYS A 308 -2.26 10.56 14.08
N PHE A 309 -3.41 10.08 13.60
CA PHE A 309 -4.71 10.55 14.07
C PHE A 309 -4.92 10.21 15.55
N VAL A 310 -4.59 9.00 15.98
CA VAL A 310 -4.70 8.60 17.39
C VAL A 310 -3.85 9.53 18.26
N ALA A 311 -2.57 9.74 17.93
CA ALA A 311 -1.69 10.62 18.68
C ALA A 311 -2.19 12.08 18.69
N TYR A 312 -2.65 12.59 17.55
CA TYR A 312 -3.22 13.94 17.43
C TYR A 312 -4.43 14.12 18.34
N TYR A 313 -5.38 13.18 18.32
CA TYR A 313 -6.57 13.25 19.15
C TYR A 313 -6.26 13.10 20.65
N LEU A 314 -5.32 12.22 21.03
CA LEU A 314 -4.88 12.12 22.43
C LEU A 314 -4.20 13.41 22.92
N GLY A 315 -3.38 14.05 22.09
CA GLY A 315 -2.76 15.34 22.42
C GLY A 315 -3.75 16.51 22.47
N ARG A 316 -4.81 16.46 21.65
CA ARG A 316 -5.83 17.51 21.58
C ARG A 316 -6.86 17.45 22.71
N TYR A 317 -7.09 16.25 23.24
CA TYR A 317 -8.07 15.93 24.29
C TYR A 317 -7.40 15.18 25.45
N PRO A 318 -6.45 15.83 26.18
CA PRO A 318 -5.68 15.19 27.24
C PRO A 318 -6.54 14.68 28.41
N GLU A 319 -7.74 15.23 28.59
CA GLU A 319 -8.73 14.75 29.55
C GLU A 319 -9.20 13.31 29.27
N HIS A 320 -9.01 12.77 28.07
CA HIS A 320 -9.34 11.37 27.76
C HIS A 320 -8.13 10.43 27.88
N PHE A 321 -6.93 10.96 28.16
CA PHE A 321 -5.70 10.18 28.20
C PHE A 321 -5.73 9.10 29.28
N HIS A 322 -6.32 9.40 30.45
CA HIS A 322 -6.45 8.48 31.58
C HIS A 322 -7.44 7.31 31.35
N LEU A 323 -8.18 7.31 30.24
CA LEU A 323 -9.08 6.22 29.87
C LEU A 323 -8.41 5.16 28.98
N VAL A 324 -7.22 5.48 28.45
CA VAL A 324 -6.50 4.67 27.44
C VAL A 324 -5.22 4.06 28.01
N VAL A 325 -4.63 4.69 29.03
CA VAL A 325 -3.47 4.22 29.81
C VAL A 325 -3.96 3.73 31.17
#